data_AF-A0A1H1Q7H0-F1
#
_entry.id   AF-A0A1H1Q7H0-F1
#
_cell.length_a   1.000
_cell.length_b   1.000
_cell.length_c   1.000
_cell.angle_alpha   90.00
_cell.angle_beta   90.00
_cell.angle_gamma   90.00
#
_symmetry.space_group_name_H-M   'P 1'
#
loop_
_entity.id
_entity.type
_entity.pdbx_description
1 polymer ?
#
loop_
_entity_poly.entity_id
_entity_poly.type
_entity_poly.pdbx_seq_one_letter_code
_entity_poly.pdbx_strand_id
1 'polypeptide(L)'
;MNDFSHTKSSRMNSTAPWLLALLMGSGLLLPSLGQAQEQSMEERLRTQLRMTTQQLQQLQSEQAQMQTASINAEAQRDTALENVKKLEAQLQKAQGQTETLQTQKQAIQAQVRESRQQTGEVQQAYDELLVVARTKEAERAALQASLNKRDTELASCTVKNQQLFEIGKDMLASLEEVSTGSVLQLRQPFAASGRVKFEEMAQVYGDKLYGGQVGARDAADTSAQ
;
A
#
# COMPACT_ATOMS: atom_id res chain seq x y z
N MET A 1 -22.65 8.08 -4.28
CA MET A 1 -23.29 7.87 -5.60
C MET A 1 -24.20 6.67 -5.51
N ASN A 2 -25.47 6.96 -5.21
CA ASN A 2 -26.60 6.07 -5.46
C ASN A 2 -26.97 6.21 -6.94
N ASP A 3 -27.39 5.11 -7.58
CA ASP A 3 -28.55 5.02 -8.49
C ASP A 3 -28.37 3.82 -9.43
N PHE A 4 -29.09 2.74 -9.14
CA PHE A 4 -29.48 1.78 -10.17
C PHE A 4 -31.01 1.69 -10.15
N SER A 5 -31.55 2.31 -11.18
CA SER A 5 -32.96 2.58 -11.46
C SER A 5 -33.77 1.32 -11.74
N HIS A 6 -34.88 1.21 -11.01
CA HIS A 6 -36.21 0.72 -11.38
C HIS A 6 -36.35 -0.17 -12.63
N THR A 7 -36.66 -1.44 -12.40
CA THR A 7 -37.36 -2.31 -13.36
C THR A 7 -38.81 -1.87 -13.49
N LYS A 8 -39.19 -1.48 -14.72
CA LYS A 8 -40.49 -0.94 -15.10
C LYS A 8 -41.54 -2.06 -15.11
N SER A 9 -42.62 -1.83 -14.36
CA SER A 9 -43.84 -2.63 -14.43
C SER A 9 -44.49 -2.50 -15.81
N SER A 10 -44.89 -3.62 -16.38
CA SER A 10 -45.77 -3.68 -17.56
C SER A 10 -46.99 -4.52 -17.19
N ARG A 11 -48.02 -3.85 -16.67
CA ARG A 11 -49.40 -4.36 -16.61
C ARG A 11 -50.29 -3.37 -17.34
N MET A 12 -50.80 -3.80 -18.49
CA MET A 12 -51.91 -3.25 -19.26
C MET A 12 -52.12 -4.27 -20.38
N ASN A 13 -53.31 -4.64 -20.82
CA ASN A 13 -54.68 -4.39 -20.42
C ASN A 13 -55.52 -5.33 -21.30
N SER A 14 -56.81 -5.42 -20.99
CA SER A 14 -57.89 -5.48 -21.98
C SER A 14 -58.51 -6.84 -22.34
N THR A 15 -59.72 -6.99 -21.81
CA THR A 15 -60.98 -7.28 -22.53
C THR A 15 -61.20 -8.64 -23.20
N ALA A 16 -62.15 -9.41 -22.65
CA ALA A 16 -63.44 -9.72 -23.28
C ALA A 16 -64.20 -10.80 -22.47
N PRO A 17 -65.34 -10.49 -21.83
CA PRO A 17 -66.29 -11.50 -21.38
C PRO A 17 -67.33 -11.69 -22.50
N TRP A 18 -67.24 -12.79 -23.23
CA TRP A 18 -68.27 -13.17 -24.20
C TRP A 18 -69.37 -14.00 -23.53
N LEU A 19 -70.50 -13.32 -23.32
CA LEU A 19 -71.87 -13.74 -23.67
C LEU A 19 -72.44 -15.00 -23.01
N LEU A 20 -73.13 -14.74 -21.90
CA LEU A 20 -74.30 -15.48 -21.44
C LEU A 20 -75.52 -15.19 -22.34
N ALA A 21 -76.36 -16.21 -22.44
CA ALA A 21 -77.79 -16.16 -22.72
C ALA A 21 -78.24 -15.89 -24.17
N LEU A 22 -78.71 -16.95 -24.84
CA LEU A 22 -79.86 -16.78 -25.71
C LEU A 22 -80.78 -18.03 -25.74
N LEU A 23 -81.99 -17.80 -25.23
CA LEU A 23 -83.27 -18.30 -25.70
C LEU A 23 -83.62 -19.80 -25.52
N MET A 24 -84.30 -20.04 -24.38
CA MET A 24 -85.46 -20.91 -24.32
C MET A 24 -86.47 -20.55 -25.41
N GLY A 25 -86.77 -21.51 -26.29
CA GLY A 25 -87.87 -21.44 -27.26
C GLY A 25 -88.74 -22.68 -27.13
N SER A 26 -89.75 -22.57 -26.28
CA SER A 26 -90.85 -23.53 -26.15
C SER A 26 -91.56 -23.73 -27.49
N GLY A 27 -91.67 -24.98 -27.92
CA GLY A 27 -92.48 -25.40 -29.06
C GLY A 27 -93.18 -26.70 -28.74
N LEU A 28 -94.24 -26.62 -27.93
CA LEU A 28 -95.25 -27.68 -27.74
C LEU A 28 -96.00 -27.86 -29.07
N LEU A 29 -95.86 -29.02 -29.71
CA LEU A 29 -96.82 -29.57 -30.68
C LEU A 29 -96.70 -31.11 -30.69
N LEU A 30 -97.62 -31.78 -30.00
CA LEU A 30 -98.15 -33.12 -30.33
C LEU A 30 -99.66 -32.89 -30.58
N PRO A 31 -100.34 -33.61 -31.50
CA PRO A 31 -100.39 -35.07 -31.47
C PRO A 31 -100.60 -35.79 -32.83
N SER A 32 -100.02 -36.98 -32.97
CA SER A 32 -100.62 -38.04 -33.80
C SER A 32 -100.41 -39.39 -33.11
N LEU A 33 -101.38 -39.78 -32.30
CA LEU A 33 -101.58 -41.15 -31.82
C LEU A 33 -102.16 -41.94 -32.99
N GLY A 34 -101.34 -42.79 -33.59
CA GLY A 34 -101.72 -43.63 -34.73
C GLY A 34 -100.77 -44.81 -34.84
N GLN A 35 -101.10 -45.87 -34.11
CA GLN A 35 -100.69 -47.26 -34.35
C GLN A 35 -99.18 -47.56 -34.41
N ALA A 36 -98.56 -47.77 -33.24
CA ALA A 36 -97.49 -48.76 -32.99
C ALA A 36 -96.94 -48.61 -31.54
N GLN A 37 -97.81 -48.55 -30.53
CA GLN A 37 -97.39 -48.26 -29.15
C GLN A 37 -96.69 -49.46 -28.45
N GLU A 38 -96.55 -50.60 -29.13
CA GLU A 38 -95.69 -51.72 -28.67
C GLU A 38 -94.32 -51.77 -29.37
N GLN A 39 -94.18 -51.26 -30.61
CA GLN A 39 -92.88 -51.19 -31.29
C GLN A 39 -92.05 -49.95 -30.85
N SER A 40 -92.70 -48.88 -30.38
CA SER A 40 -92.04 -47.63 -29.98
C SER A 40 -91.32 -47.68 -28.62
N MET A 41 -91.75 -48.54 -27.70
CA MET A 41 -91.10 -48.69 -26.38
C MET A 41 -89.81 -49.50 -26.50
N GLU A 42 -89.83 -50.57 -27.31
CA GLU A 42 -88.65 -51.36 -27.61
C GLU A 42 -87.58 -50.55 -28.37
N GLU A 43 -87.98 -49.73 -29.33
CA GLU A 43 -87.06 -48.89 -30.10
C GLU A 43 -86.44 -47.77 -29.25
N ARG A 44 -87.19 -47.21 -28.28
CA ARG A 44 -86.64 -46.31 -27.26
C ARG A 44 -85.67 -47.01 -26.31
N LEU A 45 -85.98 -48.22 -25.85
CA LEU A 45 -85.08 -49.03 -25.02
C LEU A 45 -83.79 -49.39 -25.77
N ARG A 46 -83.88 -49.74 -27.06
CA ARG A 46 -82.72 -49.97 -27.93
C ARG A 46 -81.89 -48.70 -28.12
N THR A 47 -82.54 -47.55 -28.29
CA THR A 47 -81.84 -46.26 -28.42
C THR A 47 -81.18 -45.85 -27.10
N GLN A 48 -81.85 -46.05 -25.97
CA GLN A 48 -81.29 -45.84 -24.63
C GLN A 48 -80.11 -46.77 -24.37
N LEU A 49 -80.21 -48.04 -24.75
CA LEU A 49 -79.12 -49.00 -24.58
C LEU A 49 -77.92 -48.69 -25.49
N ARG A 50 -78.16 -48.20 -26.72
CA ARG A 50 -77.08 -47.69 -27.59
C ARG A 50 -76.43 -46.44 -27.00
N MET A 51 -77.21 -45.51 -26.47
CA MET A 51 -76.70 -44.30 -25.83
C MET A 51 -75.91 -44.61 -24.55
N THR A 52 -76.36 -45.52 -23.69
CA THR A 52 -75.61 -45.94 -22.50
C THR A 52 -74.34 -46.69 -22.89
N THR A 53 -74.38 -47.51 -23.94
CA THR A 53 -73.17 -48.18 -24.48
C THR A 53 -72.16 -47.15 -25.00
N GLN A 54 -72.62 -46.12 -25.73
CA GLN A 54 -71.77 -45.02 -26.20
C GLN A 54 -71.19 -44.19 -25.05
N GLN A 55 -71.99 -43.89 -24.02
CA GLN A 55 -71.52 -43.22 -22.81
C GLN A 55 -70.49 -44.04 -22.04
N LEU A 56 -70.68 -45.35 -21.91
CA LEU A 56 -69.69 -46.24 -21.29
C LEU A 56 -68.38 -46.27 -22.09
N GLN A 57 -68.46 -46.34 -23.42
CA GLN A 57 -67.27 -46.31 -24.28
C GLN A 57 -66.55 -44.96 -24.17
N GLN A 58 -67.28 -43.86 -24.09
CA GLN A 58 -66.71 -42.51 -23.90
C GLN A 58 -66.03 -42.39 -22.54
N LEU A 59 -66.69 -42.79 -21.44
CA LEU A 59 -66.10 -42.76 -20.10
C LEU A 59 -64.88 -43.69 -19.98
N GLN A 60 -64.89 -44.85 -20.62
CA GLN A 60 -63.74 -45.75 -20.66
C GLN A 60 -62.55 -45.11 -21.40
N SER A 61 -62.82 -44.41 -22.52
CA SER A 61 -61.78 -43.67 -23.24
C SER A 61 -61.23 -42.47 -22.44
N GLU A 62 -62.10 -41.77 -21.72
CA GLU A 62 -61.74 -40.64 -20.85
C GLU A 62 -60.91 -41.12 -19.65
N GLN A 63 -61.29 -42.26 -19.04
CA GLN A 63 -60.51 -42.88 -17.98
C GLN A 63 -59.10 -43.28 -18.47
N ALA A 64 -58.99 -43.86 -19.66
CA ALA A 64 -57.70 -44.20 -20.25
C ALA A 64 -56.84 -42.95 -20.56
N GLN A 65 -57.46 -41.87 -21.01
CA GLN A 65 -56.79 -40.58 -21.25
C GLN A 65 -56.32 -39.95 -19.93
N MET A 66 -57.16 -39.91 -18.91
CA MET A 66 -56.82 -39.39 -17.59
C MET A 66 -55.73 -40.21 -16.90
N GLN A 67 -55.77 -41.54 -17.02
CA GLN A 67 -54.71 -42.41 -16.50
C GLN A 67 -53.37 -42.10 -17.19
N THR A 68 -53.38 -41.93 -18.51
CA THR A 68 -52.20 -41.56 -19.29
C THR A 68 -51.68 -40.16 -18.90
N ALA A 69 -52.57 -39.20 -18.70
CA ALA A 69 -52.22 -37.86 -18.23
C ALA A 69 -51.62 -37.88 -16.82
N SER A 70 -52.15 -38.70 -15.91
CA SER A 70 -51.60 -38.87 -14.55
C SER A 70 -50.18 -39.46 -14.59
N ILE A 71 -49.95 -40.52 -15.37
CA ILE A 71 -48.62 -41.13 -15.52
C ILE A 71 -47.62 -40.11 -16.11
N ASN A 72 -48.05 -39.35 -17.12
CA ASN A 72 -47.19 -38.30 -17.72
C ASN A 72 -46.89 -37.17 -16.73
N ALA A 73 -47.87 -36.74 -15.93
CA ALA A 73 -47.68 -35.71 -14.92
C ALA A 73 -46.77 -36.20 -13.78
N GLU A 74 -46.90 -37.45 -13.35
CA GLU A 74 -46.01 -38.09 -12.36
C GLU A 74 -44.58 -38.18 -12.90
N ALA A 75 -44.39 -38.62 -14.15
CA ALA A 75 -43.07 -38.65 -14.78
C ALA A 75 -42.42 -37.26 -14.89
N GLN A 76 -43.21 -36.23 -15.22
CA GLN A 76 -42.73 -34.84 -15.25
C GLN A 76 -42.38 -34.32 -13.85
N ARG A 77 -43.18 -34.63 -12.83
CA ARG A 77 -42.90 -34.28 -11.44
C ARG A 77 -41.59 -34.94 -10.98
N ASP A 78 -41.41 -36.21 -11.26
CA ASP A 78 -40.22 -36.95 -10.84
C ASP A 78 -38.95 -36.41 -11.52
N THR A 79 -39.05 -36.08 -12.82
CA THR A 79 -37.97 -35.41 -13.56
C THR A 79 -37.67 -34.01 -12.97
N ALA A 80 -38.69 -33.23 -12.64
CA ALA A 80 -38.52 -31.92 -12.03
C ALA A 80 -37.86 -32.02 -10.64
N LEU A 81 -38.27 -32.99 -9.82
CA LEU A 81 -37.64 -33.26 -8.51
C LEU A 81 -36.18 -33.69 -8.65
N GLU A 82 -35.83 -34.48 -9.66
CA GLU A 82 -34.43 -34.83 -9.93
C GLU A 82 -33.61 -33.59 -10.33
N ASN A 83 -34.17 -32.71 -11.16
CA ASN A 83 -33.51 -31.47 -11.57
C ASN A 83 -33.32 -30.51 -10.39
N VAL A 84 -34.31 -30.37 -9.50
CA VAL A 84 -34.18 -29.58 -8.27
C VAL A 84 -33.04 -30.11 -7.42
N LYS A 85 -32.98 -31.42 -7.16
CA LYS A 85 -31.89 -32.04 -6.40
C LYS A 85 -30.51 -31.78 -7.03
N LYS A 86 -30.40 -31.88 -8.36
CA LYS A 86 -29.16 -31.57 -9.09
C LYS A 86 -28.76 -30.10 -8.94
N LEU A 87 -29.70 -29.17 -9.07
CA LEU A 87 -29.45 -27.74 -8.92
C LEU A 87 -29.08 -27.38 -7.48
N GLU A 88 -29.73 -27.96 -6.48
CA GLU A 88 -29.38 -27.80 -5.06
C GLU A 88 -27.95 -28.28 -4.78
N ALA A 89 -27.57 -29.45 -5.30
CA ALA A 89 -26.21 -29.96 -5.16
C ALA A 89 -25.17 -29.06 -5.85
N GLN A 90 -25.48 -28.51 -7.02
CA GLN A 90 -24.61 -27.54 -7.71
C GLN A 90 -24.49 -26.23 -6.93
N LEU A 91 -25.60 -25.75 -6.36
CA LEU A 91 -25.63 -24.53 -5.55
C LEU A 91 -24.79 -24.69 -4.29
N GLN A 92 -24.94 -25.79 -3.55
CA GLN A 92 -24.11 -26.09 -2.39
C GLN A 92 -22.62 -26.16 -2.75
N LYS A 93 -22.28 -26.81 -3.88
CA LYS A 93 -20.90 -26.85 -4.37
C LYS A 93 -20.36 -25.46 -4.71
N ALA A 94 -21.15 -24.63 -5.39
CA ALA A 94 -20.77 -23.27 -5.75
C ALA A 94 -20.61 -22.37 -4.52
N GLN A 95 -21.48 -22.52 -3.51
CA GLN A 95 -21.36 -21.83 -2.22
C GLN A 95 -20.07 -22.23 -1.50
N GLY A 96 -19.78 -23.53 -1.37
CA GLY A 96 -18.54 -24.00 -0.76
C GLY A 96 -17.28 -23.53 -1.48
N GLN A 97 -17.32 -23.47 -2.82
CA GLN A 97 -16.23 -22.87 -3.61
C GLN A 97 -16.07 -21.38 -3.35
N THR A 98 -17.18 -20.65 -3.24
CA THR A 98 -17.16 -19.20 -2.96
C THR A 98 -16.58 -18.91 -1.58
N GLU A 99 -16.98 -19.66 -0.56
CA GLU A 99 -16.42 -19.55 0.80
C GLU A 99 -14.92 -19.86 0.83
N THR A 100 -14.50 -20.89 0.10
CA THR A 100 -13.08 -21.26 -0.04
C THR A 100 -12.28 -20.15 -0.74
N LEU A 101 -12.80 -19.58 -1.82
CA LEU A 101 -12.16 -18.46 -2.52
C LEU A 101 -12.11 -17.21 -1.65
N GLN A 102 -13.13 -16.96 -0.84
CA GLN A 102 -13.17 -15.82 0.06
C GLN A 102 -12.17 -15.94 1.21
N THR A 103 -12.03 -17.13 1.79
CA THR A 103 -11.00 -17.42 2.80
C THR A 103 -9.59 -17.34 2.20
N GLN A 104 -9.36 -17.89 1.01
CA GLN A 104 -8.07 -17.74 0.30
C GLN A 104 -7.75 -16.26 0.00
N LYS A 105 -8.73 -15.48 -0.47
CA LYS A 105 -8.55 -14.04 -0.72
C LYS A 105 -8.18 -13.29 0.56
N GLN A 106 -8.84 -13.60 1.68
CA GLN A 106 -8.51 -12.99 2.98
C GLN A 106 -7.09 -13.37 3.45
N ALA A 107 -6.69 -14.63 3.28
CA ALA A 107 -5.34 -15.09 3.61
C ALA A 107 -4.26 -14.39 2.76
N ILE A 108 -4.48 -14.29 1.44
CA ILE A 108 -3.56 -13.56 0.54
C ILE A 108 -3.51 -12.09 0.91
N GLN A 109 -4.64 -11.46 1.22
CA GLN A 109 -4.67 -10.05 1.67
C GLN A 109 -3.94 -9.83 3.01
N ALA A 110 -4.00 -10.79 3.93
CA ALA A 110 -3.20 -10.75 5.16
C ALA A 110 -1.71 -10.85 4.85
N GLN A 111 -1.31 -11.82 4.02
CA GLN A 111 0.08 -12.01 3.61
C GLN A 111 0.65 -10.80 2.86
N VAL A 112 -0.13 -10.18 1.97
CA VAL A 112 0.28 -8.95 1.27
C VAL A 112 0.44 -7.78 2.24
N ARG A 113 -0.41 -7.66 3.27
CA ARG A 113 -0.26 -6.61 4.30
C ARG A 113 1.01 -6.82 5.12
N GLU A 114 1.25 -8.05 5.57
CA GLU A 114 2.47 -8.40 6.30
C GLU A 114 3.73 -8.16 5.47
N SER A 115 3.76 -8.63 4.23
CA SER A 115 4.88 -8.41 3.31
C SER A 115 5.16 -6.92 3.04
N ARG A 116 4.09 -6.11 2.90
CA ARG A 116 4.23 -4.66 2.75
C ARG A 116 4.78 -4.01 4.01
N GLN A 117 4.36 -4.47 5.19
CA GLN A 117 4.90 -3.98 6.45
C GLN A 117 6.40 -4.29 6.57
N GLN A 118 6.80 -5.55 6.32
CA GLN A 118 8.20 -5.96 6.33
C GLN A 118 9.04 -5.16 5.33
N THR A 119 8.50 -4.91 4.13
CA THR A 119 9.18 -4.07 3.12
C THR A 119 9.36 -2.63 3.62
N GLY A 120 8.33 -2.07 4.27
CA GLY A 120 8.41 -0.74 4.86
C GLY A 120 9.43 -0.66 6.00
N GLU A 121 9.49 -1.66 6.88
CA GLU A 121 10.47 -1.74 7.97
C GLU A 121 11.91 -1.82 7.43
N VAL A 122 12.16 -2.63 6.38
CA VAL A 122 13.48 -2.72 5.74
C VAL A 122 13.87 -1.41 5.07
N GLN A 123 12.92 -0.72 4.41
CA GLN A 123 13.18 0.60 3.82
C GLN A 123 13.54 1.63 4.88
N GLN A 124 12.80 1.68 6.00
CA GLN A 124 13.09 2.58 7.11
C GLN A 124 14.47 2.29 7.72
N ALA A 125 14.79 1.03 8.00
CA ALA A 125 16.10 0.64 8.53
C ALA A 125 17.25 1.00 7.56
N TYR A 126 17.01 0.89 6.24
CA TYR A 126 17.97 1.29 5.22
C TYR A 126 18.20 2.81 5.22
N ASP A 127 17.13 3.61 5.28
CA ASP A 127 17.22 5.07 5.33
C ASP A 127 17.93 5.55 6.60
N GLU A 128 17.62 4.94 7.75
CA GLU A 128 18.32 5.20 9.01
C GLU A 128 19.81 4.88 8.92
N LEU A 129 20.17 3.72 8.36
CA LEU A 129 21.57 3.34 8.16
C LEU A 129 22.30 4.32 7.24
N LEU A 130 21.63 4.81 6.21
CA LEU A 130 22.19 5.79 5.27
C LEU A 130 22.42 7.15 5.94
N VAL A 131 21.52 7.58 6.83
CA VAL A 131 21.75 8.77 7.68
C VAL A 131 22.93 8.55 8.61
N VAL A 132 23.02 7.41 9.30
CA VAL A 132 24.15 7.10 10.19
C VAL A 132 25.47 7.11 9.43
N ALA A 133 25.53 6.50 8.25
CA ALA A 133 26.72 6.47 7.41
C ALA A 133 27.17 7.88 7.00
N ARG A 134 26.24 8.75 6.59
CA ARG A 134 26.55 10.14 6.24
C ARG A 134 27.05 10.94 7.44
N THR A 135 26.40 10.78 8.59
CA THR A 135 26.83 11.43 9.85
C THR A 135 28.24 10.96 10.23
N LYS A 136 28.54 9.67 10.13
CA LYS A 136 29.87 9.14 10.43
C LYS A 136 30.94 9.64 9.46
N GLU A 137 30.64 9.76 8.18
CA GLU A 137 31.60 10.33 7.23
C GLU A 137 31.82 11.84 7.49
N ALA A 138 30.78 12.58 7.86
CA ALA A 138 30.90 13.98 8.24
C ALA A 138 31.74 14.16 9.52
N GLU A 139 31.52 13.33 10.54
CA GLU A 139 32.34 13.29 11.76
C GLU A 139 33.81 12.98 11.43
N ARG A 140 34.06 11.99 10.57
CA ARG A 140 35.41 11.61 10.11
C ARG A 140 36.11 12.76 9.40
N ALA A 141 35.41 13.44 8.49
CA ALA A 141 35.94 14.60 7.77
C ALA A 141 36.26 15.76 8.72
N ALA A 142 35.39 16.04 9.69
CA ALA A 142 35.60 17.09 10.70
C ALA A 142 36.80 16.78 11.62
N LEU A 143 36.93 15.52 12.05
CA LEU A 143 38.09 15.06 12.82
C LEU A 143 39.38 15.16 12.01
N GLN A 144 39.37 14.73 10.75
CA GLN A 144 40.54 14.85 9.87
C GLN A 144 40.96 16.30 9.67
N ALA A 145 40.00 17.21 9.45
CA ALA A 145 40.28 18.64 9.33
C ALA A 145 40.89 19.21 10.63
N SER A 146 40.38 18.78 11.79
CA SER A 146 40.90 19.18 13.10
C SER A 146 42.32 18.66 13.34
N LEU A 147 42.61 17.42 12.95
CA LEU A 147 43.95 16.83 13.02
C LEU A 147 44.93 17.61 12.13
N ASN A 148 44.57 17.84 10.86
CA ASN A 148 45.43 18.61 9.94
C ASN A 148 45.73 20.02 10.48
N LYS A 149 44.74 20.67 11.10
CA LYS A 149 44.92 21.97 11.76
C LYS A 149 45.90 21.87 12.93
N ARG A 150 45.73 20.88 13.80
CA ARG A 150 46.63 20.64 14.95
C ARG A 150 48.05 20.32 14.49
N ASP A 151 48.22 19.51 13.45
CA ASP A 151 49.54 19.17 12.89
C ASP A 151 50.23 20.41 12.33
N THR A 152 49.49 21.28 11.65
CA THR A 152 50.01 22.56 11.15
C THR A 152 50.42 23.49 12.30
N GLU A 153 49.59 23.60 13.34
CA GLU A 153 49.89 24.38 14.54
C GLU A 153 51.14 23.83 15.26
N LEU A 154 51.26 22.51 15.42
CA LEU A 154 52.42 21.86 16.02
C LEU A 154 53.68 22.07 15.19
N ALA A 155 53.61 21.91 13.87
CA ALA A 155 54.73 22.18 12.97
C ALA A 155 55.23 23.62 13.13
N SER A 156 54.32 24.61 13.13
CA SER A 156 54.68 26.01 13.36
C SER A 156 55.32 26.22 14.74
N CYS A 157 54.76 25.62 15.80
CA CYS A 157 55.35 25.68 17.14
C CYS A 157 56.75 25.09 17.20
N THR A 158 57.01 23.96 16.51
CA THR A 158 58.35 23.35 16.49
C THR A 158 59.37 24.25 15.79
N VAL A 159 59.01 24.85 14.65
CA VAL A 159 59.87 25.79 13.94
C VAL A 159 60.14 27.04 14.79
N LYS A 160 59.12 27.61 15.41
CA LYS A 160 59.26 28.79 16.29
C LYS A 160 60.11 28.49 17.52
N ASN A 161 59.96 27.30 18.11
CA ASN A 161 60.80 26.88 19.25
C ASN A 161 62.27 26.77 18.82
N GLN A 162 62.56 26.16 17.67
CA GLN A 162 63.92 26.11 17.12
C GLN A 162 64.49 27.52 16.88
N GLN A 163 63.69 28.43 16.30
CA GLN A 163 64.10 29.83 16.11
C GLN A 163 64.42 30.52 17.42
N LEU A 164 63.55 30.41 18.43
CA LEU A 164 63.78 30.98 19.76
C LEU A 164 65.04 30.40 20.44
N PHE A 165 65.30 29.11 20.25
CA PHE A 165 66.50 28.46 20.78
C PHE A 165 67.77 29.01 20.13
N GLU A 166 67.80 29.17 18.80
CA GLU A 166 68.94 29.76 18.10
C GLU A 166 69.12 31.24 18.47
N ILE A 167 68.04 32.02 18.63
CA ILE A 167 68.13 33.40 19.15
C ILE A 167 68.74 33.42 20.56
N GLY A 168 68.35 32.48 21.42
CA GLY A 168 68.91 32.34 22.77
C GLY A 168 70.40 32.00 22.76
N LYS A 169 70.85 31.16 21.83
CA LYS A 169 72.28 30.88 21.62
C LYS A 169 73.03 32.11 21.12
N ASP A 170 72.49 32.83 20.14
CA ASP A 170 73.07 34.07 19.62
C ASP A 170 73.26 35.11 20.74
N MET A 171 72.27 35.24 21.65
CA MET A 171 72.38 36.10 22.83
C MET A 171 73.56 35.69 23.72
N LEU A 172 73.67 34.40 24.06
CA LEU A 172 74.76 33.89 24.90
C LEU A 172 76.13 34.14 24.26
N ALA A 173 76.27 33.87 22.96
CA ALA A 173 77.52 34.09 22.23
C ALA A 173 77.94 35.58 22.22
N SER A 174 76.99 36.50 22.02
CA SER A 174 77.27 37.94 22.06
C SER A 174 77.74 38.42 23.43
N LEU A 175 77.23 37.83 24.52
CA LEU A 175 77.67 38.14 25.88
C LEU A 175 79.09 37.64 26.16
N GLU A 176 79.47 36.49 25.61
CA GLU A 176 80.84 35.97 25.70
C GLU A 176 81.87 36.83 24.93
N GLU A 177 81.52 37.29 23.73
CA GLU A 177 82.36 38.18 22.92
C GLU A 177 82.53 39.56 23.60
N VAL A 178 81.44 40.12 24.13
CA VAL A 178 81.48 41.38 24.88
C VAL A 178 82.29 41.22 26.17
N SER A 179 82.19 40.09 26.88
CA SER A 179 82.98 39.79 28.09
C SER A 179 84.49 39.72 27.81
N THR A 180 84.88 39.00 26.76
CA THR A 180 86.30 38.80 26.42
C THR A 180 86.97 40.06 25.86
N GLY A 181 86.25 40.87 25.07
CA GLY A 181 86.78 42.13 24.51
C GLY A 181 86.59 43.38 25.38
N SER A 182 85.48 43.49 26.12
CA SER A 182 85.12 44.74 26.82
C SER A 182 85.70 44.86 28.23
N VAL A 183 86.08 43.77 28.91
CA VAL A 183 86.74 43.85 30.22
C VAL A 183 88.08 44.60 30.13
N LEU A 184 88.76 44.53 28.97
CA LEU A 184 89.96 45.32 28.68
C LEU A 184 89.66 46.81 28.42
N GLN A 185 88.48 47.16 27.89
CA GLN A 185 88.05 48.54 27.63
C GLN A 185 87.34 49.21 28.83
N LEU A 186 86.80 48.43 29.77
CA LEU A 186 86.05 48.90 30.94
C LEU A 186 86.86 49.77 31.91
N ARG A 187 88.20 49.80 31.76
CA ARG A 187 89.10 50.62 32.58
C ARG A 187 89.19 52.08 32.12
N GLN A 188 88.48 52.49 31.06
CA GLN A 188 88.49 53.87 30.57
C GLN A 188 87.17 54.63 30.85
N PRO A 189 87.22 55.87 31.36
CA PRO A 189 86.08 56.55 32.00
C PRO A 189 85.05 57.20 31.04
N PHE A 190 84.90 56.75 29.79
CA PHE A 190 83.98 57.33 28.79
C PHE A 190 82.88 56.34 28.33
N ALA A 191 82.16 55.70 29.26
CA ALA A 191 81.22 54.61 29.03
C ALA A 191 79.88 54.98 28.34
N ALA A 192 79.78 56.13 27.65
CA ALA A 192 78.59 56.49 26.88
C ALA A 192 78.39 55.57 25.65
N SER A 193 79.47 55.18 24.98
CA SER A 193 79.41 54.27 23.82
C SER A 193 79.02 52.84 24.21
N GLY A 194 79.41 52.38 25.41
CA GLY A 194 79.01 51.08 25.93
C GLY A 194 77.50 50.99 26.16
N ARG A 195 76.88 52.03 26.76
CA ARG A 195 75.43 52.09 26.97
C ARG A 195 74.64 51.96 25.66
N VAL A 196 75.01 52.73 24.63
CA VAL A 196 74.31 52.68 23.32
C VAL A 196 74.38 51.29 22.69
N LYS A 197 75.53 50.61 22.78
CA LYS A 197 75.66 49.23 22.27
C LYS A 197 74.78 48.23 23.00
N PHE A 198 74.63 48.37 24.32
CA PHE A 198 73.72 47.50 25.08
C PHE A 198 72.24 47.77 24.73
N GLU A 199 71.86 49.03 24.50
CA GLU A 199 70.52 49.41 24.06
C GLU A 199 70.21 48.82 22.67
N GLU A 200 71.16 48.93 21.71
CA GLU A 200 71.02 48.39 20.36
C GLU A 200 70.91 46.86 20.37
N MET A 201 71.73 46.17 21.17
CA MET A 201 71.59 44.73 21.39
C MET A 201 70.22 44.37 21.96
N ALA A 202 69.76 45.06 23.01
CA ALA A 202 68.46 44.80 23.63
C ALA A 202 67.31 44.96 22.62
N GLN A 203 67.41 45.95 21.72
CA GLN A 203 66.41 46.20 20.69
C GLN A 203 66.40 45.11 19.60
N VAL A 204 67.57 44.76 19.03
CA VAL A 204 67.69 43.71 18.02
C VAL A 204 67.20 42.35 18.54
N TYR A 205 67.54 42.03 19.79
CA TYR A 205 67.10 40.79 20.39
C TYR A 205 65.62 40.79 20.81
N GLY A 206 65.10 41.95 21.23
CA GLY A 206 63.67 42.13 21.47
C GLY A 206 62.85 41.85 20.21
N ASP A 207 63.28 42.38 19.06
CA ASP A 207 62.63 42.15 17.76
C ASP A 207 62.69 40.68 17.35
N LYS A 208 63.85 40.02 17.56
CA LYS A 208 64.02 38.59 17.29
C LYS A 208 63.10 37.72 18.16
N LEU A 209 63.03 37.98 19.48
CA LEU A 209 62.15 37.25 20.40
C LEU A 209 60.68 37.45 20.05
N TYR A 210 60.29 38.67 19.72
CA TYR A 210 58.93 39.00 19.32
C TYR A 210 58.52 38.24 18.05
N GLY A 211 59.42 38.17 17.06
CA GLY A 211 59.20 37.40 15.83
C GLY A 211 59.07 35.89 16.03
N GLY A 212 59.66 35.33 17.10
CA GLY A 212 59.59 33.91 17.46
C GLY A 212 58.37 33.52 18.30
N GLN A 213 57.58 34.48 18.81
CA GLN A 213 56.42 34.19 19.65
C GLN A 213 55.28 33.53 18.86
N VAL A 214 54.68 32.48 19.43
CA VAL A 214 53.50 31.82 18.85
C VAL A 214 52.33 32.80 18.81
N GLY A 215 51.75 33.06 17.63
CA GLY A 215 50.64 33.99 17.39
C GLY A 215 51.01 35.44 17.07
N ALA A 216 52.25 35.90 17.31
CA ALA A 216 52.62 37.32 17.09
C ALA A 216 52.65 37.72 15.61
N ARG A 217 53.12 36.81 14.75
CA ARG A 217 53.22 37.04 13.29
C ARG A 217 51.87 36.88 12.58
N ASP A 218 51.06 35.92 13.02
CA ASP A 218 49.71 35.67 12.48
C ASP A 218 48.73 36.82 12.84
N ALA A 219 48.91 37.46 14.00
CA ALA A 219 48.14 38.65 14.40
C ALA A 219 48.54 39.92 13.62
N ALA A 220 49.82 40.05 13.23
CA ALA A 220 50.30 41.16 12.40
C ALA A 220 49.76 41.08 10.96
N ASP A 221 49.70 39.88 10.37
CA ASP A 221 49.14 39.70 9.02
C ASP A 221 47.61 39.85 8.96
N THR A 222 46.90 39.50 10.04
CA THR A 222 45.42 39.66 10.11
C THR A 222 44.99 41.12 10.33
N SER A 223 45.88 41.99 10.84
CA SER A 223 45.60 43.43 11.05
C SER A 223 46.00 44.32 9.86
N ALA A 224 46.61 43.74 8.82
CA ALA A 224 46.99 44.40 7.57
C ALA A 224 46.01 44.14 6.41
N GLN A 225 44.91 43.40 6.65
CA GLN A 225 43.78 43.19 5.72
C GLN A 225 42.55 43.94 6.22
#